data_AF-A0A0R2NGR7-F1
#
_entry.id   AF-A0A0R2NGR7-F1
#
_cell.length_a   1.000
_cell.length_b   1.000
_cell.length_c   1.000
_cell.angle_alpha   90.00
_cell.angle_beta   90.00
_cell.angle_gamma   90.00
#
_symmetry.space_group_name_H-M   'P 1'
#
loop_
_entity.id
_entity.type
_entity.pdbx_description
1 polymer ?
#
loop_
_entity_poly.entity_id
_entity_poly.type
_entity_poly.pdbx_seq_one_letter_code
_entity_poly.pdbx_strand_id
1 'polypeptide(L)'
;MIILFGLVTLTGCAKSTDATSADTSQTTSSASDAGTVLTKADQQISHQKIAAAQATLATVKTPSAAVKNLATGLKYYERAADALAKNQLSAAKGYFTTLMNYQGTTDATFIAARTKLDHQYQQVKVANGYYNTARDELSMHELSSAKRNIDKLDNMSAVHPVIKQLQQKALSMKQAIMNYEASQSTSTGSTSSTVTSTSSSSSDSTSTTKTNSTSSSSVDSSSSSASSDSTATSSATSTSNSSSSSLTDAQALKQFKQSAGITFASGDQFEITSRTSSYYQIKVTYATSSSDDSDTSTSDTYRYYPTSGNVTTEDPTTGDFE
;
A
#
# COMPACT_ATOMS: atom_id res chain seq x y z
N MET A 1 -1.31 -49.55 -10.15
CA MET A 1 -1.84 -49.55 -11.52
C MET A 1 -0.85 -48.78 -12.38
N ILE A 2 -0.06 -49.51 -13.17
CA ILE A 2 0.81 -48.96 -14.21
C ILE A 2 -0.07 -48.58 -15.42
N ILE A 3 0.32 -47.53 -16.13
CA ILE A 3 0.20 -47.26 -17.59
C ILE A 3 0.09 -45.73 -17.75
N LEU A 4 0.68 -45.02 -18.71
CA LEU A 4 1.78 -45.19 -19.67
C LEU A 4 1.76 -43.87 -20.48
N PHE A 5 2.94 -43.49 -20.98
CA PHE A 5 3.28 -42.47 -21.97
C PHE A 5 2.19 -41.95 -22.94
N GLY A 6 2.27 -40.64 -23.21
CA GLY A 6 1.69 -39.98 -24.38
C GLY A 6 2.66 -38.93 -24.95
N LEU A 7 3.70 -39.40 -25.63
CA LEU A 7 4.62 -38.61 -26.46
C LEU A 7 3.98 -38.48 -27.85
N VAL A 8 3.63 -37.28 -28.30
CA VAL A 8 3.16 -37.04 -29.67
C VAL A 8 4.24 -36.29 -30.44
N THR A 9 5.08 -37.04 -31.13
CA THR A 9 5.89 -36.58 -32.26
C THR A 9 5.02 -36.64 -33.53
N LEU A 10 4.77 -35.50 -34.16
CA LEU A 10 4.14 -35.43 -35.48
C LEU A 10 5.21 -35.13 -36.54
N THR A 11 5.65 -36.19 -37.21
CA THR A 11 6.36 -36.24 -38.50
C THR A 11 5.74 -37.43 -39.23
N GLY A 12 5.29 -37.43 -40.47
CA GLY A 12 5.14 -36.48 -41.58
C GLY A 12 4.46 -37.28 -42.71
N CYS A 13 4.20 -36.69 -43.88
CA CYS A 13 4.16 -37.41 -45.16
C CYS A 13 4.09 -36.40 -46.31
N ALA A 14 5.27 -36.10 -46.88
CA ALA A 14 5.39 -35.47 -48.19
C ALA A 14 5.35 -36.56 -49.27
N LYS A 15 4.70 -36.25 -50.39
CA LYS A 15 4.62 -37.07 -51.61
C LYS A 15 5.79 -36.71 -52.51
N SER A 16 6.63 -37.69 -52.86
CA SER A 16 7.77 -37.54 -53.76
C SER A 16 7.34 -37.52 -55.22
N THR A 17 7.94 -36.61 -55.99
CA THR A 17 8.17 -36.76 -57.44
C THR A 17 9.55 -36.19 -57.77
N ASP A 18 10.22 -36.85 -58.71
CA ASP A 18 11.65 -36.94 -59.00
C ASP A 18 12.45 -35.69 -59.42
N ALA A 19 13.77 -35.87 -59.25
CA ALA A 19 14.91 -35.35 -60.03
C ALA A 19 15.44 -33.93 -59.80
N THR A 20 16.62 -33.83 -59.15
CA THR A 20 17.93 -33.59 -59.79
C THR A 20 18.99 -33.24 -58.74
N SER A 21 20.14 -33.88 -58.83
CA SER A 21 21.31 -33.72 -57.96
C SER A 21 21.80 -32.28 -57.83
N ALA A 22 21.97 -31.83 -56.59
CA ALA A 22 22.99 -30.86 -56.22
C ALA A 22 23.63 -31.35 -54.91
N ASP A 23 24.85 -31.86 -55.04
CA ASP A 23 25.77 -32.02 -53.94
C ASP A 23 25.99 -30.64 -53.32
N THR A 24 25.55 -30.46 -52.08
CA THR A 24 25.92 -29.31 -51.26
C THR A 24 26.05 -29.81 -49.84
N SER A 25 27.28 -30.21 -49.54
CA SER A 25 27.96 -30.07 -48.25
C SER A 25 27.03 -29.77 -47.08
N GLN A 26 26.87 -30.76 -46.20
CA GLN A 26 26.39 -30.58 -44.84
C GLN A 26 27.25 -29.52 -44.14
N THR A 27 26.80 -28.27 -44.19
CA THR A 27 27.18 -27.26 -43.22
C THR A 27 26.37 -27.54 -41.96
N THR A 28 27.06 -27.85 -40.87
CA THR A 28 26.51 -27.92 -39.52
C THR A 28 25.81 -26.60 -39.16
N SER A 29 24.50 -26.51 -39.37
CA SER A 29 23.69 -25.35 -39.02
C SER A 29 23.44 -25.28 -37.51
N SER A 30 24.48 -24.91 -36.74
CA SER A 30 24.39 -24.56 -35.31
C SER A 30 24.44 -23.04 -35.10
N ALA A 31 23.77 -22.30 -35.97
CA ALA A 31 23.41 -20.91 -35.76
C ALA A 31 21.88 -20.86 -35.71
N SER A 32 21.31 -20.85 -34.51
CA SER A 32 19.89 -20.51 -34.33
C SER A 32 19.71 -19.10 -34.88
N ASP A 33 19.01 -19.00 -36.01
CA ASP A 33 18.83 -17.74 -36.72
C ASP A 33 18.25 -16.69 -35.77
N ALA A 34 18.83 -15.48 -35.76
CA ALA A 34 18.55 -14.48 -34.73
C ALA A 34 17.06 -14.12 -34.67
N GLY A 35 16.35 -14.21 -35.81
CA GLY A 35 14.90 -14.04 -35.89
C GLY A 35 14.11 -15.11 -35.11
N THR A 36 14.46 -16.38 -35.25
CA THR A 36 13.78 -17.48 -34.52
C THR A 36 13.97 -17.37 -33.02
N VAL A 37 15.15 -16.91 -32.57
CA VAL A 37 15.43 -16.71 -31.14
C VAL A 37 14.60 -15.57 -30.57
N LEU A 38 14.48 -14.45 -31.29
CA LEU A 38 13.63 -13.33 -30.87
C LEU A 38 12.16 -13.75 -30.75
N THR A 39 11.59 -14.40 -31.78
CA THR A 39 10.20 -14.87 -31.73
C THR A 39 9.93 -15.80 -30.54
N LYS A 40 10.88 -16.69 -30.22
CA LYS A 40 10.77 -17.57 -29.05
C LYS A 40 10.85 -16.80 -27.74
N ALA A 41 11.75 -15.82 -27.65
CA ALA A 41 11.86 -14.95 -26.48
C ALA A 41 10.57 -14.15 -26.27
N ASP A 42 9.97 -13.59 -27.33
CA ASP A 42 8.73 -12.83 -27.28
C ASP A 42 7.56 -13.69 -26.79
N GLN A 43 7.45 -14.94 -27.26
CA GLN A 43 6.47 -15.90 -26.76
C GLN A 43 6.70 -16.25 -25.28
N GLN A 44 7.95 -16.30 -24.84
CA GLN A 44 8.27 -16.53 -23.42
C GLN A 44 7.91 -15.29 -22.58
N ILE A 45 8.18 -14.08 -23.08
CA ILE A 45 7.82 -12.82 -22.41
C ILE A 45 6.30 -12.69 -22.28
N SER A 46 5.53 -12.98 -23.33
CA SER A 46 4.06 -12.91 -23.30
C SER A 46 3.45 -13.88 -22.28
N HIS A 47 4.12 -15.02 -22.04
CA HIS A 47 3.76 -15.97 -20.99
C HIS A 47 4.40 -15.67 -19.62
N GLN A 48 4.97 -14.48 -19.43
CA GLN A 48 5.65 -14.03 -18.20
C GLN A 48 6.85 -14.91 -17.78
N LYS A 49 7.46 -15.63 -18.72
CA LYS A 49 8.63 -16.49 -18.50
C LYS A 49 9.94 -15.73 -18.79
N ILE A 50 10.18 -14.66 -18.02
CA ILE A 50 11.28 -13.70 -18.27
C ILE A 50 12.67 -14.35 -18.19
N ALA A 51 12.93 -15.19 -17.18
CA ALA A 51 14.22 -15.89 -17.06
C ALA A 51 14.47 -16.85 -18.25
N ALA A 52 13.43 -17.52 -18.74
CA ALA A 52 13.53 -18.35 -19.93
C ALA A 52 13.79 -17.53 -21.20
N ALA A 53 13.17 -16.35 -21.33
CA ALA A 53 13.44 -15.42 -22.43
C ALA A 53 14.91 -14.96 -22.44
N GLN A 54 15.47 -14.57 -21.28
CA GLN A 54 16.88 -14.23 -21.17
C GLN A 54 17.80 -15.41 -21.56
N ALA A 55 17.50 -16.61 -21.07
CA ALA A 55 18.27 -17.82 -21.41
C ALA A 55 18.22 -18.11 -22.92
N THR A 56 17.06 -17.96 -23.56
CA THR A 56 16.89 -18.09 -25.01
C THR A 56 17.75 -17.07 -25.75
N LEU A 57 17.72 -15.79 -25.39
CA LEU A 57 18.52 -14.74 -26.03
C LEU A 57 20.04 -14.96 -25.87
N ALA A 58 20.46 -15.54 -24.74
CA ALA A 58 21.87 -15.85 -24.47
C ALA A 58 22.44 -16.99 -25.34
N THR A 59 21.60 -17.77 -26.04
CA THR A 59 22.06 -18.85 -26.93
C THR A 59 22.67 -18.35 -28.25
N VAL A 60 22.46 -17.08 -28.60
CA VAL A 60 22.96 -16.50 -29.85
C VAL A 60 24.45 -16.17 -29.73
N LYS A 61 25.31 -16.91 -30.45
CA LYS A 61 26.77 -16.68 -30.46
C LYS A 61 27.15 -15.28 -30.94
N THR A 62 26.47 -14.77 -31.95
CA THR A 62 26.71 -13.44 -32.56
C THR A 62 25.43 -12.60 -32.48
N PRO A 63 25.11 -12.02 -31.32
CA PRO A 63 23.84 -11.35 -31.11
C PRO A 63 23.75 -10.04 -31.88
N SER A 64 22.64 -9.85 -32.59
CA SER A 64 22.28 -8.59 -33.25
C SER A 64 22.00 -7.49 -32.22
N ALA A 65 21.92 -6.24 -32.68
CA ALA A 65 21.54 -5.11 -31.82
C ALA A 65 20.19 -5.34 -31.13
N ALA A 66 19.20 -5.87 -31.86
CA ALA A 66 17.88 -6.20 -31.32
C ALA A 66 17.96 -7.20 -30.17
N VAL A 67 18.73 -8.29 -30.33
CA VAL A 67 18.94 -9.31 -29.27
C VAL A 67 19.60 -8.70 -28.04
N LYS A 68 20.67 -7.91 -28.23
CA LYS A 68 21.39 -7.24 -27.12
C LYS A 68 20.50 -6.25 -26.36
N ASN A 69 19.72 -5.47 -27.09
CA ASN A 69 18.84 -4.46 -26.51
C ASN A 69 17.68 -5.11 -25.75
N LEU A 70 17.04 -6.13 -26.32
CA LEU A 70 15.99 -6.87 -25.61
C LEU A 70 16.55 -7.54 -24.35
N ALA A 71 17.71 -8.19 -24.42
CA ALA A 71 18.36 -8.80 -23.26
C ALA A 71 18.68 -7.76 -22.16
N THR A 72 19.13 -6.58 -22.55
CA THR A 72 19.39 -5.46 -21.62
C THR A 72 18.10 -4.99 -20.95
N GLY A 73 17.03 -4.81 -21.71
CA GLY A 73 15.70 -4.48 -21.19
C GLY A 73 15.18 -5.51 -20.20
N LEU A 74 15.30 -6.81 -20.51
CA LEU A 74 14.89 -7.89 -19.61
C LEU A 74 15.72 -7.93 -18.31
N LYS A 75 16.99 -7.53 -18.34
CA LYS A 75 17.81 -7.42 -17.13
C LYS A 75 17.33 -6.29 -16.22
N TYR A 76 16.93 -5.14 -16.79
CA TYR A 76 16.31 -4.06 -16.01
C TYR A 76 14.95 -4.49 -15.45
N TYR A 77 14.17 -5.22 -16.24
CA TYR A 77 12.88 -5.77 -15.81
C TYR A 77 13.06 -6.67 -14.59
N GLU A 78 13.99 -7.62 -14.65
CA GLU A 78 14.22 -8.58 -13.57
C GLU A 78 14.65 -7.91 -12.27
N ARG A 79 15.54 -6.92 -12.33
CA ARG A 79 15.95 -6.14 -11.14
C ARG A 79 14.77 -5.41 -10.50
N ALA A 80 13.92 -4.79 -11.30
CA ALA A 80 12.73 -4.12 -10.82
C ALA A 80 11.73 -5.10 -10.20
N ALA A 81 11.49 -6.24 -10.86
CA ALA A 81 10.60 -7.29 -10.41
C ALA A 81 11.08 -7.95 -9.10
N ASP A 82 12.37 -8.23 -8.98
CA ASP A 82 12.97 -8.81 -7.77
C ASP A 82 12.90 -7.86 -6.57
N ALA A 83 13.22 -6.58 -6.77
CA ALA A 83 13.08 -5.57 -5.73
C ALA A 83 11.62 -5.39 -5.28
N LEU A 84 10.68 -5.44 -6.24
CA LEU A 84 9.25 -5.42 -5.94
C LEU A 84 8.81 -6.66 -5.16
N ALA A 85 9.24 -7.86 -5.56
CA ALA A 85 8.94 -9.12 -4.89
C ALA A 85 9.45 -9.16 -3.44
N LYS A 86 10.59 -8.51 -3.19
CA LYS A 86 11.18 -8.33 -1.84
C LYS A 86 10.54 -7.18 -1.04
N ASN A 87 9.54 -6.50 -1.61
CA ASN A 87 8.90 -5.32 -1.04
C ASN A 87 9.87 -4.17 -0.68
N GLN A 88 10.94 -4.01 -1.46
CA GLN A 88 11.97 -2.98 -1.24
C GLN A 88 11.64 -1.72 -2.04
N LEU A 89 10.56 -1.02 -1.70
CA LEU A 89 10.04 0.09 -2.51
C LEU A 89 11.06 1.22 -2.78
N SER A 90 11.89 1.55 -1.80
CA SER A 90 12.92 2.59 -1.98
C SER A 90 13.97 2.20 -3.03
N ALA A 91 14.45 0.95 -3.00
CA ALA A 91 15.37 0.43 -4.01
C ALA A 91 14.69 0.23 -5.37
N ALA A 92 13.46 -0.27 -5.35
CA ALA A 92 12.65 -0.51 -6.53
C ALA A 92 12.45 0.78 -7.34
N LYS A 93 12.24 1.94 -6.69
CA LYS A 93 12.07 3.24 -7.37
C LYS A 93 13.13 3.47 -8.45
N GLY A 94 14.42 3.35 -8.11
CA GLY A 94 15.51 3.57 -9.07
C GLY A 94 15.53 2.55 -10.21
N TYR A 95 15.20 1.28 -9.93
CA TYR A 95 15.11 0.25 -10.96
C TYR A 95 13.93 0.45 -11.89
N PHE A 96 12.76 0.86 -11.39
CA PHE A 96 11.60 1.20 -12.20
C PHE A 96 11.87 2.42 -13.08
N THR A 97 12.50 3.47 -12.56
CA THR A 97 12.93 4.62 -13.39
C THR A 97 13.86 4.18 -14.53
N THR A 98 14.86 3.35 -14.22
CA THR A 98 15.78 2.82 -15.24
C THR A 98 15.05 2.01 -16.31
N LEU A 99 14.11 1.15 -15.89
CA LEU A 99 13.33 0.30 -16.78
C LEU A 99 12.37 1.11 -17.67
N MET A 100 11.66 2.10 -17.12
CA MET A 100 10.71 2.93 -17.87
C MET A 100 11.41 3.86 -18.86
N ASN A 101 12.57 4.39 -18.51
CA ASN A 101 13.35 5.27 -19.39
C ASN A 101 14.18 4.49 -20.44
N TYR A 102 14.17 3.16 -20.39
CA TYR A 102 14.89 2.34 -21.35
C TYR A 102 14.18 2.30 -22.71
N GLN A 103 14.80 2.93 -23.71
CA GLN A 103 14.27 3.03 -25.10
C GLN A 103 15.09 2.21 -26.11
N GLY A 104 15.93 1.29 -25.65
CA GLY A 104 16.82 0.52 -26.54
C GLY A 104 16.10 -0.51 -27.41
N THR A 105 14.85 -0.85 -27.12
CA THR A 105 14.05 -1.79 -27.91
C THR A 105 12.65 -1.25 -28.16
N THR A 106 12.09 -1.59 -29.33
CA THR A 106 10.69 -1.32 -29.71
C THR A 106 9.82 -2.58 -29.64
N ASP A 107 10.32 -3.66 -29.01
CA ASP A 107 9.58 -4.90 -28.90
C ASP A 107 8.27 -4.72 -28.11
N ALA A 108 7.14 -5.00 -28.77
CA ALA A 108 5.82 -4.76 -28.21
C ALA A 108 5.52 -5.66 -27.00
N THR A 109 6.02 -6.91 -27.00
CA THR A 109 5.76 -7.85 -25.90
C THR A 109 6.50 -7.45 -24.64
N PHE A 110 7.74 -6.97 -24.77
CA PHE A 110 8.53 -6.40 -23.70
C PHE A 110 7.90 -5.12 -23.16
N ILE A 111 7.49 -4.20 -24.03
CA ILE A 111 6.83 -2.95 -23.61
C ILE A 111 5.56 -3.27 -22.82
N ALA A 112 4.73 -4.21 -23.28
CA ALA A 112 3.53 -4.63 -22.56
C ALA A 112 3.86 -5.26 -21.19
N ALA A 113 4.86 -6.14 -21.13
CA ALA A 113 5.31 -6.75 -19.87
C ALA A 113 5.81 -5.69 -18.89
N ARG A 114 6.62 -4.74 -19.36
CA ARG A 114 7.13 -3.61 -18.59
C ARG A 114 6.00 -2.76 -18.00
N THR A 115 5.02 -2.36 -18.81
CA THR A 115 3.87 -1.58 -18.36
C THR A 115 3.07 -2.33 -17.31
N LYS A 116 2.86 -3.63 -17.50
CA LYS A 116 2.18 -4.47 -16.50
C LYS A 116 2.92 -4.49 -15.16
N LEU A 117 4.26 -4.60 -15.19
CA LEU A 117 5.08 -4.59 -13.98
C LEU A 117 5.01 -3.23 -13.27
N ASP A 118 4.99 -2.12 -14.02
CA ASP A 118 4.81 -0.78 -13.43
C ASP A 118 3.46 -0.65 -12.71
N HIS A 119 2.37 -1.11 -13.33
CA HIS A 119 1.06 -1.15 -12.67
C HIS A 119 1.09 -1.94 -11.36
N GLN A 120 1.76 -3.10 -11.34
CA GLN A 120 1.94 -3.88 -10.11
C GLN A 120 2.74 -3.11 -9.06
N TYR A 121 3.80 -2.40 -9.46
CA TYR A 121 4.58 -1.55 -8.56
C TYR A 121 3.74 -0.44 -7.93
N GLN A 122 2.93 0.28 -8.73
CA GLN A 122 2.05 1.32 -8.19
C GLN A 122 1.03 0.74 -7.20
N GLN A 123 0.45 -0.42 -7.50
CA GLN A 123 -0.50 -1.09 -6.59
C GLN A 123 0.16 -1.54 -5.29
N VAL A 124 1.37 -2.11 -5.35
CA VAL A 124 2.13 -2.48 -4.14
C VAL A 124 2.53 -1.24 -3.33
N LYS A 125 2.88 -0.13 -3.99
CA LYS A 125 3.19 1.14 -3.31
C LYS A 125 1.99 1.65 -2.51
N VAL A 126 0.81 1.67 -3.12
CA VAL A 126 -0.45 2.04 -2.43
C VAL A 126 -0.77 1.08 -1.28
N ALA A 127 -0.64 -0.23 -1.50
CA ALA A 127 -0.88 -1.24 -0.47
C ALA A 127 0.03 -1.05 0.76
N ASN A 128 1.33 -0.79 0.54
CA ASN A 128 2.26 -0.47 1.62
C ASN A 128 1.87 0.82 2.34
N GLY A 129 1.41 1.83 1.60
CA GLY A 129 0.87 3.06 2.16
C GLY A 129 -0.25 2.77 3.17
N TYR A 130 -1.29 2.03 2.76
CA TYR A 130 -2.39 1.67 3.67
C TYR A 130 -1.92 0.85 4.87
N TYR A 131 -1.05 -0.15 4.66
CA TYR A 131 -0.52 -0.98 5.74
C TYR A 131 0.26 -0.15 6.78
N ASN A 132 1.17 0.71 6.32
CA ASN A 132 2.01 1.52 7.19
C ASN A 132 1.17 2.56 7.94
N THR A 133 0.25 3.25 7.24
CA THR A 133 -0.66 4.20 7.88
C THR A 133 -1.52 3.52 8.95
N ALA A 134 -2.07 2.33 8.67
CA ALA A 134 -2.83 1.58 9.66
C ALA A 134 -1.99 1.21 10.89
N ARG A 135 -0.75 0.78 10.70
CA ARG A 135 0.18 0.46 11.80
C ARG A 135 0.47 1.69 12.65
N ASP A 136 0.73 2.82 12.01
CA ASP A 136 1.05 4.07 12.68
C ASP A 136 -0.17 4.61 13.45
N GLU A 137 -1.36 4.57 12.84
CA GLU A 137 -2.64 4.92 13.48
C GLU A 137 -2.99 4.01 14.65
N LEU A 138 -2.74 2.70 14.54
CA LEU A 138 -2.92 1.75 15.64
C LEU A 138 -2.01 2.10 16.82
N SER A 139 -0.76 2.48 16.55
CA SER A 139 0.21 2.91 17.57
C SER A 139 -0.20 4.22 18.25
N MET A 140 -1.01 5.04 17.57
CA MET A 140 -1.58 6.29 18.09
C MET A 140 -2.96 6.10 18.72
N HIS A 141 -3.46 4.86 18.85
CA HIS A 141 -4.82 4.53 19.30
C HIS A 141 -5.94 5.15 18.44
N GLU A 142 -5.65 5.53 17.21
CA GLU A 142 -6.64 6.05 16.24
C GLU A 142 -7.36 4.87 15.55
N LEU A 143 -8.06 4.05 16.33
CA LEU A 143 -8.54 2.73 15.88
C LEU A 143 -9.49 2.80 14.68
N SER A 144 -10.37 3.79 14.65
CA SER A 144 -11.29 4.01 13.52
C SER A 144 -10.54 4.31 12.22
N SER A 145 -9.47 5.09 12.29
CA SER A 145 -8.63 5.39 11.13
C SER A 145 -7.85 4.16 10.70
N ALA A 146 -7.24 3.46 11.65
CA ALA A 146 -6.50 2.22 11.39
C ALA A 146 -7.38 1.18 10.70
N LYS A 147 -8.61 0.99 11.19
CA LYS A 147 -9.60 0.09 10.60
C LYS A 147 -9.93 0.47 9.16
N ARG A 148 -10.18 1.75 8.87
CA ARG A 148 -10.44 2.22 7.50
C ARG A 148 -9.27 1.92 6.55
N ASN A 149 -8.02 2.11 6.99
CA ASN A 149 -6.86 1.82 6.14
C ASN A 149 -6.66 0.31 5.94
N ILE A 150 -6.91 -0.50 6.96
CA ILE A 150 -6.93 -1.97 6.82
C ILE A 150 -8.01 -2.40 5.82
N ASP A 151 -9.22 -1.83 5.91
CA ASP A 151 -10.30 -2.15 4.97
C ASP A 151 -9.95 -1.75 3.55
N LYS A 152 -9.31 -0.60 3.34
CA LYS A 152 -8.79 -0.20 2.02
C LYS A 152 -7.77 -1.22 1.48
N LEU A 153 -6.84 -1.68 2.32
CA LEU A 153 -5.85 -2.70 1.95
C LEU A 153 -6.49 -4.04 1.59
N ASP A 154 -7.49 -4.48 2.34
CA ASP A 154 -8.17 -5.76 2.10
C ASP A 154 -9.04 -5.75 0.85
N ASN A 155 -9.62 -4.59 0.51
CA ASN A 155 -10.37 -4.41 -0.72
C ASN A 155 -9.47 -4.30 -1.98
N MET A 156 -8.14 -4.22 -1.82
CA MET A 156 -7.23 -4.22 -2.97
C MET A 156 -7.16 -5.61 -3.61
N SER A 157 -7.21 -5.64 -4.95
CA SER A 157 -6.95 -6.87 -5.69
C SER A 157 -5.52 -7.37 -5.45
N ALA A 158 -5.39 -8.65 -5.08
CA ALA A 158 -4.11 -9.30 -4.80
C ALA A 158 -3.36 -9.68 -6.10
N VAL A 159 -3.21 -8.71 -7.00
CA VAL A 159 -2.50 -8.83 -8.30
C VAL A 159 -1.01 -9.14 -8.18
N HIS A 160 -0.43 -8.97 -6.99
CA HIS A 160 0.97 -9.21 -6.69
C HIS A 160 1.12 -9.90 -5.31
N PRO A 161 2.04 -10.87 -5.14
CA PRO A 161 2.19 -11.61 -3.88
C PRO A 161 2.42 -10.74 -2.65
N VAL A 162 3.10 -9.59 -2.80
CA VAL A 162 3.33 -8.66 -1.69
C VAL A 162 2.04 -8.08 -1.13
N ILE A 163 1.04 -7.77 -1.97
CA ILE A 163 -0.25 -7.26 -1.49
C ILE A 163 -0.91 -8.32 -0.60
N LYS A 164 -0.89 -9.58 -1.05
CA LYS A 164 -1.40 -10.71 -0.25
C LYS A 164 -0.65 -10.84 1.08
N GLN A 165 0.67 -10.69 1.09
CA GLN A 165 1.45 -10.71 2.33
C GLN A 165 1.07 -9.56 3.27
N LEU A 166 0.83 -8.36 2.76
CA LEU A 166 0.41 -7.20 3.56
C LEU A 166 -0.99 -7.41 4.14
N GLN A 167 -1.94 -7.91 3.35
CA GLN A 167 -3.28 -8.27 3.81
C GLN A 167 -3.22 -9.31 4.93
N GLN A 168 -2.40 -10.34 4.79
CA GLN A 168 -2.18 -11.33 5.85
C GLN A 168 -1.59 -10.72 7.11
N LYS A 169 -0.58 -9.84 6.99
CA LYS A 169 -0.02 -9.13 8.14
C LYS A 169 -1.05 -8.23 8.84
N ALA A 170 -1.98 -7.63 8.10
CA ALA A 170 -3.01 -6.76 8.64
C ALA A 170 -4.04 -7.49 9.52
N LEU A 171 -4.18 -8.82 9.40
CA LEU A 171 -5.02 -9.63 10.30
C LEU A 171 -4.61 -9.48 11.78
N SER A 172 -3.30 -9.39 12.05
CA SER A 172 -2.80 -9.16 13.41
C SER A 172 -3.25 -7.81 13.98
N MET A 173 -3.27 -6.76 13.14
CA MET A 173 -3.77 -5.44 13.52
C MET A 173 -5.28 -5.47 13.79
N LYS A 174 -6.06 -6.18 12.97
CA LYS A 174 -7.49 -6.38 13.24
C LYS A 174 -7.75 -7.03 14.59
N GLN A 175 -6.99 -8.07 14.92
CA GLN A 175 -7.11 -8.74 16.21
C GLN A 175 -6.74 -7.81 17.38
N ALA A 176 -5.70 -7.00 17.23
CA ALA A 176 -5.31 -6.02 18.25
C ALA A 176 -6.41 -4.97 18.50
N ILE A 177 -7.02 -4.44 17.42
CA ILE A 177 -8.16 -3.52 17.52
C ILE A 177 -9.32 -4.19 18.25
N MET A 178 -9.71 -5.40 17.85
CA MET A 178 -10.81 -6.14 18.48
C MET A 178 -10.58 -6.37 19.98
N ASN A 179 -9.37 -6.77 20.38
CA ASN A 179 -9.03 -7.00 21.78
C ASN A 179 -9.08 -5.70 22.61
N TYR A 180 -8.63 -4.59 22.03
CA TYR A 180 -8.72 -3.27 22.68
C TYR A 180 -10.18 -2.86 22.89
N GLU A 181 -11.02 -2.95 21.87
CA GLU A 181 -12.45 -2.61 21.95
C GLU A 181 -13.20 -3.49 22.99
N ALA A 182 -12.87 -4.79 23.05
CA ALA A 182 -13.42 -5.70 24.05
C ALA A 182 -12.99 -5.33 25.48
N SER A 183 -11.74 -4.89 25.68
CA SER A 183 -11.22 -4.49 27.00
C SER A 183 -11.84 -3.18 27.50
N GLN A 184 -12.16 -2.25 26.61
CA GLN A 184 -12.89 -1.02 26.98
C GLN A 184 -14.35 -1.31 27.38
N SER A 185 -14.95 -2.36 26.81
CA SER A 185 -16.34 -2.73 27.07
C SER A 185 -16.56 -3.39 28.44
N THR A 186 -15.52 -3.94 29.06
CA THR A 186 -15.59 -4.55 30.41
C THR A 186 -15.17 -3.63 31.54
N SER A 187 -14.61 -2.45 31.24
CA SER A 187 -14.09 -1.50 32.24
C SER A 187 -15.12 -0.48 32.77
N THR A 188 -16.36 -0.45 32.26
CA THR A 188 -17.45 0.41 32.78
C THR A 188 -18.37 -0.29 33.78
N GLY A 189 -18.04 -1.52 34.19
CA GLY A 189 -18.84 -2.35 35.12
C GLY A 189 -18.42 -2.27 36.59
N SER A 190 -18.01 -1.12 37.12
CA SER A 190 -17.76 -0.98 38.57
C SER A 190 -18.03 0.42 39.08
N THR A 191 -19.29 0.70 39.41
CA THR A 191 -19.65 1.36 40.67
C THR A 191 -21.11 1.03 41.03
N SER A 192 -21.32 0.65 42.29
CA SER A 192 -22.61 0.51 43.00
C SER A 192 -23.20 -0.91 43.11
N SER A 193 -22.51 -1.76 43.87
CA SER A 193 -23.18 -2.78 44.69
C SER A 193 -23.41 -2.18 46.09
N THR A 194 -24.45 -1.37 46.24
CA THR A 194 -25.02 -1.12 47.58
C THR A 194 -25.78 -2.38 47.97
N VAL A 195 -25.20 -3.15 48.87
CA VAL A 195 -25.85 -4.27 49.54
C VAL A 195 -26.93 -3.68 50.46
N THR A 196 -28.17 -3.60 49.99
CA THR A 196 -29.33 -3.36 50.87
C THR A 196 -29.84 -4.70 51.37
N SER A 197 -29.43 -5.05 52.59
CA SER A 197 -30.10 -6.05 53.40
C SER A 197 -31.51 -5.56 53.76
N THR A 198 -32.54 -6.26 53.31
CA THR A 198 -33.85 -6.26 53.97
C THR A 198 -34.44 -7.67 53.96
N SER A 199 -34.64 -8.16 55.16
CA SER A 199 -35.16 -9.48 55.52
C SER A 199 -36.69 -9.55 55.40
N SER A 200 -37.20 -10.76 55.12
CA SER A 200 -38.58 -11.28 55.37
C SER A 200 -39.69 -10.68 54.47
N SER A 201 -40.64 -11.42 53.88
CA SER A 201 -41.28 -12.69 54.30
C SER A 201 -42.14 -13.27 53.15
N SER A 202 -42.21 -14.61 53.10
CA SER A 202 -43.38 -15.47 52.81
C SER A 202 -44.08 -15.48 51.43
N SER A 203 -43.94 -16.65 50.77
CA SER A 203 -44.98 -17.50 50.12
C SER A 203 -46.00 -16.88 49.15
N ASP A 204 -46.04 -17.34 47.90
CA ASP A 204 -47.01 -18.35 47.44
C ASP A 204 -46.70 -18.86 46.01
N SER A 205 -47.27 -20.01 45.68
CA SER A 205 -47.07 -20.81 44.48
C SER A 205 -48.01 -20.38 43.36
N THR A 206 -47.65 -20.57 42.08
CA THR A 206 -48.44 -21.34 41.08
C THR A 206 -47.92 -21.23 39.63
N SER A 207 -47.54 -22.39 39.12
CA SER A 207 -47.77 -22.99 37.79
C SER A 207 -48.32 -22.17 36.59
N THR A 208 -47.62 -22.38 35.47
CA THR A 208 -48.09 -22.66 34.08
C THR A 208 -48.55 -21.58 33.10
N THR A 209 -48.01 -21.79 31.88
CA THR A 209 -48.61 -21.67 30.53
C THR A 209 -48.57 -20.35 29.74
N LYS A 210 -47.71 -20.39 28.71
CA LYS A 210 -47.99 -20.25 27.26
C LYS A 210 -48.53 -18.93 26.68
N THR A 211 -47.71 -18.44 25.73
CA THR A 211 -48.03 -18.02 24.35
C THR A 211 -48.78 -16.72 24.04
N ASN A 212 -48.02 -15.83 23.40
CA ASN A 212 -48.25 -15.19 22.09
C ASN A 212 -49.24 -14.02 21.94
N SER A 213 -48.69 -13.00 21.26
CA SER A 213 -49.28 -12.15 20.21
C SER A 213 -49.80 -10.75 20.56
N THR A 214 -49.21 -9.82 19.76
CA THR A 214 -49.84 -8.72 18.99
C THR A 214 -50.28 -7.43 19.68
N SER A 215 -49.65 -6.33 19.21
CA SER A 215 -50.22 -5.10 18.63
C SER A 215 -51.33 -4.37 19.42
N SER A 216 -51.36 -3.05 19.61
CA SER A 216 -50.96 -1.92 18.75
C SER A 216 -51.24 -0.60 19.51
N SER A 217 -50.61 0.48 19.03
CA SER A 217 -51.10 1.89 19.00
C SER A 217 -51.37 2.63 20.31
N SER A 218 -51.23 3.95 20.46
CA SER A 218 -50.61 5.10 19.75
C SER A 218 -51.00 6.34 20.61
N VAL A 219 -50.45 7.50 20.24
CA VAL A 219 -50.87 8.90 20.54
C VAL A 219 -50.33 9.52 21.83
N ASP A 220 -49.39 10.46 21.80
CA ASP A 220 -49.33 11.83 21.23
C ASP A 220 -49.83 12.91 22.21
N SER A 221 -48.94 13.82 22.58
CA SER A 221 -49.26 15.24 22.71
C SER A 221 -48.01 16.06 22.40
N SER A 222 -48.01 16.61 21.19
CA SER A 222 -47.35 17.85 20.76
C SER A 222 -47.85 19.06 21.62
N SER A 223 -47.22 20.23 21.78
CA SER A 223 -46.43 21.04 20.85
C SER A 223 -45.70 22.21 21.56
N SER A 224 -44.47 22.48 21.11
CA SER A 224 -43.85 23.76 20.69
C SER A 224 -43.92 25.06 21.51
N SER A 225 -42.75 25.68 21.76
CA SER A 225 -42.42 27.03 21.24
C SER A 225 -40.91 27.31 21.37
N ALA A 226 -40.39 28.07 20.41
CA ALA A 226 -38.99 28.29 20.07
C ALA A 226 -38.31 29.42 20.87
N SER A 227 -36.97 29.40 20.96
CA SER A 227 -36.07 30.44 20.40
C SER A 227 -34.65 30.38 21.00
N SER A 228 -33.67 30.27 20.08
CA SER A 228 -32.40 31.00 20.01
C SER A 228 -31.24 30.79 21.03
N ASP A 229 -30.05 30.73 20.40
CA ASP A 229 -28.72 31.17 20.82
C ASP A 229 -27.70 30.19 21.45
N SER A 230 -26.81 29.71 20.57
CA SER A 230 -25.35 29.79 20.63
C SER A 230 -24.67 30.04 21.99
N THR A 231 -23.78 29.14 22.41
CA THR A 231 -22.31 29.33 22.45
C THR A 231 -21.65 28.25 23.29
N ALA A 232 -20.60 27.64 22.73
CA ALA A 232 -19.64 26.81 23.44
C ALA A 232 -18.81 27.66 24.40
N THR A 233 -18.47 27.13 25.58
CA THR A 233 -17.14 27.26 26.21
C THR A 233 -17.09 26.38 27.47
N SER A 234 -16.33 25.29 27.40
CA SER A 234 -15.85 24.57 28.59
C SER A 234 -14.37 24.30 28.45
N SER A 235 -13.61 25.35 28.75
CA SER A 235 -12.40 25.35 29.56
C SER A 235 -11.44 24.15 29.45
N ALA A 236 -10.34 24.41 28.73
CA ALA A 236 -9.08 23.74 28.94
C ALA A 236 -8.65 23.82 30.41
N THR A 237 -8.37 22.67 31.02
CA THR A 237 -7.59 22.62 32.26
C THR A 237 -6.23 22.04 31.91
N SER A 238 -5.23 22.92 31.89
CA SER A 238 -3.82 22.58 31.77
C SER A 238 -3.39 21.79 33.02
N THR A 239 -3.07 20.51 32.85
CA THR A 239 -2.17 19.80 33.77
C THR A 239 -0.80 19.75 33.13
N SER A 240 0.01 20.75 33.49
CA SER A 240 1.46 20.77 33.32
C SER A 240 2.03 19.61 34.11
N ASN A 241 2.57 18.60 33.43
CA ASN A 241 3.50 17.66 34.05
C ASN A 241 4.81 17.71 33.27
N SER A 242 5.73 18.49 33.81
CA SER A 242 7.14 18.55 33.44
C SER A 242 7.76 17.18 33.63
N SER A 243 8.03 16.48 32.53
CA SER A 243 8.98 15.36 32.46
C SER A 243 9.45 15.28 31.03
N SER A 244 10.76 15.51 30.85
CA SER A 244 11.48 15.59 29.58
C SER A 244 11.55 14.25 28.85
N SER A 245 10.41 13.73 28.39
CA SER A 245 10.40 12.78 27.28
C SER A 245 10.34 13.61 26.00
N SER A 246 11.47 13.74 25.30
CA SER A 246 11.47 14.24 23.93
C SER A 246 10.40 13.48 23.14
N LEU A 247 9.47 14.19 22.51
CA LEU A 247 8.45 13.56 21.68
C LEU A 247 9.13 12.67 20.64
N THR A 248 8.52 11.53 20.33
CA THR A 248 8.93 10.77 19.14
C THR A 248 8.63 11.62 17.90
N ASP A 249 9.39 11.41 16.82
CA ASP A 249 9.21 12.10 15.54
C ASP A 249 7.77 12.06 15.03
N ALA A 250 7.10 10.91 15.19
CA ALA A 250 5.71 10.75 14.81
C ALA A 250 4.76 11.63 15.65
N GLN A 251 5.01 11.75 16.95
CA GLN A 251 4.24 12.63 17.84
C GLN A 251 4.49 14.10 17.53
N ALA A 252 5.75 14.49 17.32
CA ALA A 252 6.11 15.84 16.93
C ALA A 252 5.46 16.23 15.60
N LEU A 253 5.45 15.33 14.61
CA LEU A 253 4.82 15.58 13.32
C LEU A 253 3.29 15.64 13.40
N LYS A 254 2.64 14.82 14.24
CA LYS A 254 1.19 14.89 14.49
C LYS A 254 0.82 16.23 15.09
N GLN A 255 1.53 16.64 16.14
CA GLN A 255 1.24 17.90 16.82
C GLN A 255 1.57 19.11 15.93
N PHE A 256 2.67 19.07 15.17
CA PHE A 256 2.93 20.06 14.11
C PHE A 256 1.75 20.19 13.15
N LYS A 257 1.25 19.08 12.59
CA LYS A 257 0.12 19.11 11.64
C LYS A 257 -1.16 19.69 12.24
N GLN A 258 -1.37 19.52 13.55
CA GLN A 258 -2.51 20.10 14.27
C GLN A 258 -2.30 21.59 14.57
N SER A 259 -1.07 21.98 14.88
CA SER A 259 -0.69 23.34 15.26
C SER A 259 -0.41 24.28 14.08
N ALA A 260 -0.06 23.75 12.91
CA ALA A 260 0.37 24.55 11.76
C ALA A 260 -0.75 25.43 11.17
N GLY A 261 -2.01 25.22 11.55
CA GLY A 261 -3.15 26.02 11.08
C GLY A 261 -3.46 25.85 9.59
N ILE A 262 -2.72 24.99 8.87
CA ILE A 262 -2.87 24.69 7.45
C ILE A 262 -3.30 23.24 7.24
N THR A 263 -4.13 23.00 6.23
CA THR A 263 -4.55 21.64 5.85
C THR A 263 -3.59 21.08 4.81
N PHE A 264 -2.92 19.99 5.14
CA PHE A 264 -2.02 19.29 4.22
C PHE A 264 -2.75 18.28 3.35
N ALA A 265 -2.34 18.15 2.09
CA ALA A 265 -2.88 17.18 1.15
C ALA A 265 -2.33 15.78 1.43
N SER A 266 -3.04 14.75 0.98
CA SER A 266 -2.66 13.33 1.19
C SER A 266 -1.36 12.92 0.46
N GLY A 267 -0.87 13.75 -0.47
CA GLY A 267 0.38 13.54 -1.19
C GLY A 267 1.58 14.32 -0.63
N ASP A 268 1.38 15.17 0.37
CA ASP A 268 2.46 15.97 0.96
C ASP A 268 3.41 15.09 1.77
N GLN A 269 4.71 15.34 1.62
CA GLN A 269 5.76 14.60 2.31
C GLN A 269 6.36 15.47 3.42
N PHE A 270 6.70 14.83 4.54
CA PHE A 270 7.21 15.48 5.72
C PHE A 270 8.51 14.82 6.15
N GLU A 271 9.55 15.62 6.34
CA GLU A 271 10.86 15.17 6.77
C GLU A 271 11.31 16.01 7.98
N ILE A 272 11.66 15.35 9.09
CA ILE A 272 12.27 16.04 10.24
C ILE A 272 13.76 16.19 9.95
N THR A 273 14.21 17.42 9.74
CA THR A 273 15.60 17.73 9.36
C THR A 273 16.48 18.10 10.56
N SER A 274 15.89 18.56 11.67
CA SER A 274 16.62 18.84 12.91
C SER A 274 15.76 18.63 14.16
N ARG A 275 16.40 18.22 15.25
CA ARG A 275 15.78 17.99 16.56
C ARG A 275 16.59 18.71 17.63
N THR A 276 15.96 19.63 18.34
CA THR A 276 16.56 20.30 19.50
C THR A 276 15.69 20.10 20.73
N SER A 277 16.18 20.53 21.90
CA SER A 277 15.37 20.54 23.12
C SER A 277 14.17 21.50 23.04
N SER A 278 14.19 22.46 22.12
CA SER A 278 13.24 23.56 22.05
C SER A 278 12.30 23.46 20.84
N TYR A 279 12.74 22.85 19.73
CA TYR A 279 11.94 22.75 18.50
C TYR A 279 12.34 21.55 17.62
N TYR A 280 11.41 21.16 16.75
CA TYR A 280 11.61 20.24 15.61
C TYR A 280 11.60 21.04 14.31
N GLN A 281 12.60 20.87 13.46
CA GLN A 281 12.60 21.45 12.12
C GLN A 281 12.04 20.44 11.12
N ILE A 282 11.02 20.84 10.37
CA ILE A 282 10.22 19.97 9.51
C ILE A 282 10.21 20.56 8.12
N LYS A 283 10.73 19.83 7.14
CA LYS A 283 10.60 20.16 5.73
C LYS A 283 9.33 19.51 5.18
N VAL A 284 8.46 20.31 4.57
CA VAL A 284 7.26 19.86 3.87
C VAL A 284 7.52 19.96 2.38
N THR A 285 7.31 18.89 1.64
CA THR A 285 7.35 18.89 0.17
C THR A 285 5.94 18.65 -0.33
N TYR A 286 5.37 19.63 -1.02
CA TYR A 286 3.97 19.56 -1.44
C TYR A 286 3.81 18.65 -2.65
N ALA A 287 2.70 17.90 -2.68
CA ALA A 287 2.34 17.13 -3.85
C ALA A 287 2.00 18.08 -5.01
N THR A 288 2.71 17.95 -6.14
CA THR A 288 2.39 18.68 -7.37
C THR A 288 0.99 18.29 -7.83
N SER A 289 0.08 19.26 -7.89
CA SER A 289 -1.23 19.07 -8.50
C SER A 289 -1.04 18.81 -10.00
N SER A 290 -1.64 17.74 -10.50
CA SER A 290 -1.39 17.13 -11.82
C SER A 290 -1.81 17.97 -13.06
N SER A 291 -1.68 19.30 -13.00
CA SER A 291 -2.20 20.19 -14.05
C SER A 291 -1.23 21.26 -14.57
N ASP A 292 0.01 21.34 -14.07
CA ASP A 292 1.00 22.27 -14.63
C ASP A 292 2.34 21.56 -14.87
N ASP A 293 2.82 21.66 -16.11
CA ASP A 293 4.04 21.06 -16.68
C ASP A 293 5.34 21.75 -16.19
N SER A 294 5.32 22.35 -14.99
CA SER A 294 6.49 22.94 -14.34
C SER A 294 6.89 22.09 -13.14
N ASP A 295 7.92 21.28 -13.32
CA ASP A 295 8.50 20.30 -12.38
C ASP A 295 9.24 20.96 -11.20
N THR A 296 8.63 21.95 -10.55
CA THR A 296 9.15 22.56 -9.32
C THR A 296 8.38 22.01 -8.13
N SER A 297 8.91 20.96 -7.51
CA SER A 297 8.42 20.53 -6.18
C SER A 297 8.67 21.67 -5.20
N THR A 298 7.61 22.38 -4.80
CA THR A 298 7.72 23.44 -3.79
C THR A 298 7.90 22.79 -2.42
N SER A 299 8.78 23.36 -1.60
CA SER A 299 9.00 22.89 -0.24
C SER A 299 9.19 24.04 0.71
N ASP A 300 8.57 23.94 1.88
CA ASP A 300 8.71 24.90 2.97
C ASP A 300 9.37 24.24 4.18
N THR A 301 10.08 25.02 4.97
CA THR A 301 10.66 24.57 6.24
C THR A 301 9.91 25.23 7.39
N TYR A 302 9.55 24.43 8.38
CA TYR A 302 8.87 24.88 9.59
C TYR A 302 9.68 24.55 10.83
N ARG A 303 9.47 25.33 11.91
CA ARG A 303 9.86 24.94 13.28
C ARG A 303 8.62 24.75 14.13
N TYR A 304 8.50 23.56 14.70
CA TYR A 304 7.47 23.22 15.65
C TYR A 304 8.02 23.25 17.08
N TYR A 305 7.41 24.06 17.96
CA TYR A 305 7.77 24.20 19.36
C TYR A 305 6.81 23.36 20.23
N PRO A 306 7.20 22.16 20.67
CA PRO A 306 6.29 21.22 21.34
C PRO A 306 5.78 21.72 22.70
N THR A 307 6.51 22.62 23.36
CA THR A 307 6.11 23.17 24.67
C THR A 307 5.02 24.22 24.56
N SER A 308 5.05 25.07 23.52
CA SER A 308 4.05 26.12 23.31
C SER A 308 2.99 25.76 22.28
N GLY A 309 3.23 24.73 21.46
CA GLY A 309 2.39 24.40 20.32
C GLY A 309 2.53 25.38 19.16
N ASN A 310 3.50 26.30 19.20
CA ASN A 310 3.71 27.28 18.12
C ASN A 310 4.40 26.62 16.91
N VAL A 311 4.04 27.12 15.74
CA VAL A 311 4.67 26.78 14.46
C VAL A 311 5.13 28.08 13.81
N THR A 312 6.40 28.14 13.42
CA THR A 312 6.97 29.25 12.63
C THR A 312 7.45 28.72 11.30
N THR A 313 7.36 29.54 10.25
CA THR A 313 7.75 29.17 8.88
C THR A 313 9.03 29.91 8.49
N GLU A 314 9.92 29.24 7.76
CA GLU A 314 11.13 29.87 7.23
C GLU A 314 10.78 30.82 6.07
N ASP A 315 11.18 32.09 6.17
CA ASP A 315 11.15 33.02 5.05
C ASP A 315 12.21 32.56 4.02
N PRO A 316 11.81 32.25 2.77
CA PRO A 316 12.73 31.70 1.76
C PRO A 316 13.78 32.72 1.27
N THR A 317 13.61 34.00 1.60
CA THR A 317 14.45 35.13 1.19
C THR A 317 15.46 35.50 2.26
N THR A 318 15.06 35.49 3.54
CA THR A 318 15.94 35.87 4.66
C THR A 318 16.47 34.67 5.45
N GLY A 319 15.79 33.52 5.42
CA GLY A 319 16.10 32.33 6.23
C GLY A 319 15.67 32.45 7.69
N ASP A 320 14.95 33.52 8.04
CA ASP A 320 14.41 33.74 9.38
C ASP A 320 13.11 32.97 9.57
N PHE A 321 12.76 32.68 10.83
CA PHE A 321 11.53 31.95 11.17
C PHE A 321 10.52 32.88 11.83
N GLU A 322 9.34 33.01 11.23
CA GLU A 322 8.23 33.85 11.72
C GLU A 322 6.93 33.06 11.95
#